data_AF-A0A522VP64-F1
#
_entry.id   AF-A0A522VP64-F1
#
_cell.length_a   1.000
_cell.length_b   1.000
_cell.length_c   1.000
_cell.angle_alpha   90.00
_cell.angle_beta   90.00
_cell.angle_gamma   90.00
#
_symmetry.space_group_name_H-M   'P 1'
#
loop_
_entity.id
_entity.type
_entity.pdbx_description
1 polymer ?
#
loop_
_entity_poly.entity_id
_entity_poly.type
_entity_poly.pdbx_seq_one_letter_code
_entity_poly.pdbx_strand_id
1 'polypeptide(L)'
;MNNRYLTPLTILLLVLLSACTPTRVGDQVALNSPATWQHAPNAQTAEAVDLKTWWQGFNDPLLNELIDKALTANHDLKIATARVREANAMVTVAEAALYPSLDFSLSGGREKRIDRIVGVPSG
;
A
#
# COMPACT_ATOMS: atom_id res chain seq x y z
N MET A 1 14.12 49.39 14.66
CA MET A 1 13.18 48.25 14.67
C MET A 1 13.96 47.02 15.12
N ASN A 2 13.54 46.43 16.24
CA ASN A 2 14.37 45.56 17.08
C ASN A 2 14.51 44.15 16.50
N ASN A 3 15.68 43.84 15.91
CA ASN A 3 16.04 42.52 15.38
C ASN A 3 16.23 41.43 16.46
N ARG A 4 16.05 41.80 17.74
CA ARG A 4 16.29 40.96 18.93
C ARG A 4 15.22 39.89 19.14
N TYR A 5 14.03 40.11 18.58
CA TYR A 5 12.89 39.17 18.64
C TYR A 5 12.75 38.31 17.39
N LEU A 6 13.50 38.63 16.32
CA LEU A 6 13.47 37.88 15.06
C LEU A 6 14.20 36.53 15.19
N THR A 7 15.30 36.50 15.93
CA THR A 7 16.12 35.30 16.15
C THR A 7 15.42 34.20 16.97
N PRO A 8 14.69 34.45 18.08
CA PRO A 8 13.94 33.39 18.75
C PRO A 8 12.78 32.87 17.90
N LEU A 9 12.17 33.72 17.07
CA LEU A 9 11.05 33.35 16.21
C LEU A 9 11.49 32.43 15.05
N THR A 10 12.65 32.68 14.44
CA THR A 10 13.22 31.75 13.44
C THR A 10 13.64 30.43 14.06
N ILE A 11 14.22 30.43 15.28
CA ILE A 11 14.57 29.19 15.97
C ILE A 11 13.31 28.36 16.28
N LEU A 12 12.23 28.99 16.77
CA LEU A 12 10.96 28.31 17.03
C LEU A 12 10.38 27.69 15.74
N LEU A 13 10.41 28.42 14.62
CA LEU A 13 9.94 27.92 13.33
C LEU A 13 10.74 26.71 12.83
N LEU A 14 12.07 26.72 12.97
CA LEU A 14 12.92 25.59 12.61
C LEU A 14 12.65 24.35 13.47
N VAL A 15 12.35 24.54 14.77
CA VAL A 15 12.00 23.44 15.69
C VAL A 15 10.62 22.86 15.37
N LEU A 16 9.67 23.69 14.93
CA LEU A 16 8.33 23.22 14.52
C LEU A 16 8.37 22.40 13.22
N LEU A 17 9.36 22.64 12.34
CA LEU A 17 9.48 21.92 11.06
C LEU A 17 10.08 20.51 11.18
N SER A 18 10.84 20.21 12.24
CA SER A 18 11.48 18.90 12.42
C SER A 18 10.54 17.82 13.01
N ALA A 19 9.31 18.17 13.39
CA ALA A 19 8.32 17.24 13.94
C ALA A 19 7.63 16.37 12.88
N CYS A 20 7.77 16.70 11.59
CA CYS A 20 7.14 15.94 10.50
C CYS A 20 8.12 14.88 9.97
N THR A 21 8.29 13.77 10.71
CA THR A 21 9.05 12.61 10.21
C THR A 21 8.09 11.47 9.88
N PRO A 22 8.20 10.82 8.70
CA PRO A 22 7.38 9.68 8.39
C PRO A 22 7.72 8.53 9.35
N THR A 23 6.70 7.90 9.91
CA THR A 23 6.84 6.71 10.74
C THR A 23 7.52 5.59 9.94
N ARG A 24 8.75 5.24 10.30
CA ARG A 24 9.43 4.06 9.75
C ARG A 24 8.94 2.82 10.50
N VAL A 25 8.24 1.94 9.80
CA VAL A 25 7.99 0.59 10.29
C VAL A 25 9.32 -0.15 10.21
N GLY A 26 9.81 -0.68 11.34
CA GLY A 26 11.07 -1.42 11.36
C GLY A 26 10.92 -2.76 10.63
N ASP A 27 11.94 -3.13 9.85
CA ASP A 27 11.88 -4.31 8.96
C ASP A 27 12.05 -5.64 9.70
N GLN A 28 12.39 -5.62 10.99
CA GLN A 28 12.73 -6.85 11.72
C GLN A 28 12.00 -6.94 13.06
N VAL A 29 11.06 -7.88 13.10
CA VAL A 29 10.50 -8.40 14.35
C VAL A 29 11.50 -9.44 14.88
N ALA A 30 11.98 -9.26 16.11
CA ALA A 30 12.82 -10.25 16.75
C ALA A 30 12.01 -11.55 16.98
N LEU A 31 12.27 -12.56 16.16
CA LEU A 31 11.66 -13.87 16.29
C LEU A 31 12.41 -14.66 17.37
N ASN A 32 11.68 -15.13 18.38
CA ASN A 32 12.21 -16.00 19.43
C ASN A 32 12.25 -17.47 18.98
N SER A 33 12.86 -17.73 17.83
CA SER A 33 13.07 -19.10 17.33
C SER A 33 14.40 -19.68 17.84
N PRO A 34 14.49 -21.00 18.06
CA PRO A 34 15.75 -21.64 18.40
C PRO A 34 16.77 -21.48 17.26
N ALA A 35 18.06 -21.34 17.61
CA ALA A 35 19.14 -21.21 16.62
C ALA A 35 19.30 -22.47 15.75
N THR A 36 18.88 -23.63 16.26
CA THR A 36 18.89 -24.90 15.54
C THR A 36 17.62 -25.69 15.81
N TRP A 37 17.11 -26.33 14.77
CA TRP A 37 15.98 -27.26 14.88
C TRP A 37 16.50 -28.61 15.40
N GLN A 38 15.74 -29.24 16.30
CA GLN A 38 16.15 -30.49 16.95
C GLN A 38 16.47 -31.63 15.98
N HIS A 39 15.88 -31.60 14.79
CA HIS A 39 16.05 -32.62 13.74
C HIS A 39 16.63 -32.02 12.46
N ALA A 40 17.44 -30.95 12.59
CA ALA A 40 18.11 -30.37 11.43
C ALA A 40 19.08 -31.40 10.82
N PRO A 41 19.01 -31.65 9.50
CA PRO A 41 20.00 -32.46 8.81
C PRO A 41 21.38 -31.85 9.01
N ASN A 42 22.44 -32.67 8.95
CA ASN A 42 23.79 -32.14 8.98
C ASN A 42 23.97 -31.13 7.82
N ALA A 43 24.24 -29.87 8.15
CA ALA A 43 24.38 -28.77 7.20
C ALA A 43 25.49 -29.00 6.17
N GLN A 44 26.45 -29.89 6.43
CA GLN A 44 27.49 -30.27 5.47
C GLN A 44 26.99 -31.23 4.37
N THR A 45 25.85 -31.88 4.55
CA THR A 45 25.26 -32.86 3.61
C THR A 45 23.87 -32.47 3.11
N ALA A 46 23.29 -31.39 3.65
CA ALA A 46 21.99 -30.90 3.24
C ALA A 46 22.12 -30.16 1.91
N GLU A 47 21.62 -30.76 0.82
CA GLU A 47 21.43 -30.06 -0.43
C GLU A 47 20.35 -28.98 -0.25
N ALA A 48 20.60 -27.79 -0.79
CA ALA A 48 19.61 -26.73 -0.80
C ALA A 48 18.45 -27.16 -1.71
N VAL A 49 17.31 -27.48 -1.10
CA VAL A 49 16.09 -27.81 -1.84
C VAL A 49 15.60 -26.56 -2.55
N ASP A 50 15.39 -26.65 -3.87
CA ASP A 50 14.66 -25.61 -4.59
C ASP A 50 13.18 -25.66 -4.19
N LEU A 51 12.77 -24.72 -3.34
CA LEU A 51 11.40 -24.60 -2.87
C LEU A 51 10.41 -24.31 -4.00
N LYS A 52 10.87 -23.83 -5.17
CA LYS A 52 10.00 -23.59 -6.33
C LYS A 52 9.47 -24.88 -6.94
N THR A 53 10.22 -25.97 -6.83
CA THR A 53 9.88 -27.28 -7.42
C THR A 53 10.03 -28.39 -6.39
N TRP A 54 9.76 -28.09 -5.12
CA TRP A 54 9.95 -29.01 -3.98
C TRP A 54 9.33 -30.40 -4.20
N TRP A 55 8.22 -30.48 -4.95
CA TRP A 55 7.53 -31.73 -5.25
C TRP A 55 8.32 -32.67 -6.17
N GLN A 56 9.29 -32.17 -6.93
CA GLN A 56 10.17 -33.02 -7.75
C GLN A 56 11.03 -33.96 -6.88
N GLY A 57 11.25 -33.61 -5.60
CA GLY A 57 11.93 -34.47 -4.64
C GLY A 57 11.23 -35.81 -4.37
N PHE A 58 9.94 -35.95 -4.71
CA PHE A 58 9.22 -37.22 -4.61
C PHE A 58 9.55 -38.20 -5.73
N ASN A 59 10.19 -37.75 -6.82
CA ASN A 59 10.51 -38.56 -8.00
C ASN A 59 9.30 -39.27 -8.63
N ASP A 60 8.11 -38.65 -8.58
CA ASP A 60 6.89 -39.16 -9.21
C ASP A 60 6.50 -38.30 -10.45
N PRO A 61 6.60 -38.84 -11.68
CA PRO A 61 6.28 -38.10 -12.90
C PRO A 61 4.78 -37.77 -13.03
N LEU A 62 3.89 -38.60 -12.48
CA LEU A 62 2.45 -38.32 -12.50
C LEU A 62 2.13 -37.15 -11.56
N LEU A 63 2.75 -37.12 -10.39
CA LEU A 63 2.61 -36.01 -9.45
C LEU A 63 3.07 -34.69 -10.07
N ASN A 64 4.21 -34.70 -10.77
CA ASN A 64 4.72 -33.51 -11.46
C ASN A 64 3.69 -32.97 -12.46
N GLU A 65 3.10 -33.83 -13.29
CA GLU A 65 2.10 -33.42 -14.28
C GLU A 65 0.83 -32.84 -13.63
N LEU A 66 0.36 -33.46 -12.54
CA LEU A 66 -0.81 -32.98 -11.80
C LEU A 66 -0.57 -31.61 -11.16
N ILE A 67 0.62 -31.39 -10.59
CA ILE A 67 0.99 -30.11 -9.99
C ILE A 67 1.11 -29.03 -11.06
N ASP A 68 1.73 -29.31 -12.21
CA ASP A 68 1.83 -28.34 -13.30
C ASP A 68 0.45 -27.93 -13.85
N LYS A 69 -0.47 -28.89 -14.00
CA LYS A 69 -1.88 -28.61 -14.35
C LYS A 69 -2.57 -27.78 -13.27
N ALA A 70 -2.34 -28.08 -11.99
CA ALA A 70 -2.91 -27.31 -10.90
C ALA A 70 -2.36 -25.87 -10.89
N LEU A 71 -1.05 -25.67 -11.02
CA LEU A 71 -0.43 -24.33 -11.02
C LEU A 71 -0.97 -23.42 -12.15
N THR A 72 -1.29 -24.00 -13.31
CA THR A 72 -1.82 -23.26 -14.46
C THR A 72 -3.33 -22.99 -14.37
N ALA A 73 -4.10 -23.94 -13.84
CA ALA A 73 -5.57 -23.88 -13.83
C ALA A 73 -6.19 -23.44 -12.48
N ASN A 74 -5.44 -23.41 -11.38
CA ASN A 74 -5.99 -23.18 -10.04
C ASN A 74 -6.54 -21.74 -9.87
N HIS A 75 -7.83 -21.64 -9.58
CA HIS A 75 -8.54 -20.38 -9.36
C HIS A 75 -8.18 -19.69 -8.04
N ASP A 76 -7.84 -20.43 -7.00
CA ASP A 76 -7.39 -19.87 -5.72
C ASP A 76 -6.07 -19.12 -5.88
N LEU A 77 -5.14 -19.66 -6.68
CA LEU A 77 -3.90 -18.94 -7.03
C LEU A 77 -4.21 -17.66 -7.83
N LYS A 78 -5.15 -17.71 -8.78
CA LYS A 78 -5.58 -16.52 -9.52
C LYS A 78 -6.16 -15.46 -8.58
N ILE A 79 -7.01 -15.87 -7.63
CA ILE A 79 -7.59 -14.97 -6.61
C ILE A 79 -6.47 -14.38 -5.74
N ALA A 80 -5.53 -15.20 -5.27
CA ALA A 80 -4.40 -14.72 -4.47
C ALA A 80 -3.57 -13.67 -5.23
N THR A 81 -3.24 -13.92 -6.50
CA THR A 81 -2.51 -12.93 -7.32
C THR A 81 -3.31 -11.65 -7.57
N ALA A 82 -4.64 -11.74 -7.66
CA ALA A 82 -5.50 -10.57 -7.80
C ALA A 82 -5.49 -9.73 -6.51
N ARG A 83 -5.53 -10.36 -5.34
CA ARG A 83 -5.42 -9.67 -4.03
C ARG A 83 -4.08 -8.96 -3.87
N VAL A 84 -2.98 -9.55 -4.32
CA VAL A 84 -1.66 -8.88 -4.32
C VAL A 84 -1.67 -7.65 -5.25
N ARG A 85 -2.28 -7.77 -6.44
CA ARG A 85 -2.42 -6.63 -7.36
C ARG A 85 -3.29 -5.51 -6.77
N GLU A 86 -4.39 -5.85 -6.10
CA GLU A 86 -5.25 -4.91 -5.39
C GLU A 86 -4.48 -4.17 -4.29
N ALA A 87 -3.74 -4.88 -3.44
CA ALA A 87 -2.92 -4.29 -2.40
C ALA A 87 -1.87 -3.31 -2.97
N ASN A 88 -1.19 -3.69 -4.07
CA ASN A 88 -0.23 -2.80 -4.74
C ASN A 88 -0.92 -1.55 -5.31
N ALA A 89 -2.12 -1.68 -5.90
CA ALA A 89 -2.87 -0.54 -6.40
C ALA A 89 -3.27 0.42 -5.26
N MET A 90 -3.64 -0.11 -4.10
CA MET A 90 -3.91 0.72 -2.91
C MET A 90 -2.67 1.49 -2.44
N VAL A 91 -1.49 0.86 -2.48
CA VAL A 91 -0.21 1.55 -2.21
C VAL A 91 0.01 2.68 -3.20
N THR A 92 -0.16 2.43 -4.50
CA THR A 92 -0.02 3.46 -5.54
C THR A 92 -0.98 4.64 -5.33
N VAL A 93 -2.24 4.38 -4.94
CA VAL A 93 -3.21 5.45 -4.63
C VAL A 93 -2.77 6.26 -3.40
N ALA A 94 -2.28 5.59 -2.35
CA ALA A 94 -1.76 6.26 -1.17
C ALA A 94 -0.52 7.13 -1.49
N GLU A 95 0.37 6.64 -2.36
CA GLU A 95 1.53 7.41 -2.84
C GLU A 95 1.12 8.59 -3.72
N ALA A 96 0.10 8.44 -4.57
CA ALA A 96 -0.40 9.52 -5.42
C ALA A 96 -0.91 10.72 -4.60
N ALA A 97 -1.41 10.49 -3.39
CA ALA A 97 -1.84 11.54 -2.47
C ALA A 97 -0.70 12.44 -1.95
N LEU A 98 0.57 12.04 -2.14
CA LEU A 98 1.74 12.86 -1.82
C LEU A 98 2.06 13.90 -2.91
N TYR A 99 1.42 13.79 -4.08
CA TYR A 99 1.63 14.67 -5.23
C TYR A 99 0.42 15.60 -5.46
N PRO A 100 0.60 16.77 -6.09
CA PRO A 100 -0.51 17.63 -6.46
C PRO A 100 -1.42 16.95 -7.49
N SER A 101 -2.75 17.04 -7.31
CA SER A 101 -3.72 16.60 -8.32
C SER A 101 -3.96 17.71 -9.35
N LEU A 102 -4.26 17.29 -10.58
CA LEU A 102 -4.71 18.18 -11.64
C LEU A 102 -6.11 17.76 -12.04
N ASP A 103 -7.08 18.63 -11.74
CA ASP A 103 -8.49 18.40 -12.02
C ASP A 103 -9.02 19.50 -12.95
N PHE A 104 -9.80 19.12 -13.96
CA PHE A 104 -10.46 20.05 -14.88
C PHE A 104 -11.97 19.83 -14.81
N SER A 105 -12.73 20.88 -14.52
CA SER A 105 -14.18 20.84 -14.51
C SER A 105 -14.77 22.02 -15.28
N LEU A 106 -15.83 21.75 -16.04
CA LEU A 106 -16.59 22.75 -16.79
C LEU A 106 -18.06 22.62 -16.39
N SER A 107 -18.65 23.69 -15.86
CA SER A 107 -20.07 23.74 -15.50
C SER A 107 -20.77 24.91 -16.21
N GLY A 108 -22.05 24.71 -16.54
CA GLY A 108 -22.91 25.71 -17.14
C GLY A 108 -24.34 25.52 -16.64
N GLY A 109 -24.96 26.58 -16.14
CA GLY A 109 -26.32 26.55 -15.61
C GLY A 109 -27.08 27.81 -15.97
N ARG A 110 -28.38 27.68 -16.22
CA ARG A 110 -29.28 28.83 -16.45
C ARG A 110 -30.40 28.79 -15.42
N GLU A 111 -30.34 29.65 -14.42
CA GLU A 111 -31.45 29.88 -13.47
C GLU A 111 -32.43 30.88 -14.08
N LYS A 112 -33.73 30.60 -14.03
CA LYS A 112 -34.79 31.58 -14.31
C LYS A 112 -35.62 31.75 -13.04
N ARG A 113 -35.27 32.75 -12.24
CA ARG A 113 -36.14 33.20 -11.14
C ARG A 113 -37.35 33.89 -11.77
N ILE A 114 -38.53 33.36 -11.49
CA ILE A 114 -39.80 34.00 -11.84
C ILE A 114 -40.24 34.72 -10.57
N ASP A 115 -39.81 35.96 -10.42
CA ASP A 115 -40.41 36.92 -9.49
C ASP A 115 -41.76 37.32 -10.08
N ARG A 116 -42.75 36.42 -9.95
CA ARG A 116 -44.15 36.81 -10.15
C ARG A 116 -44.50 37.72 -8.98
N ILE A 117 -44.53 39.02 -9.26
CA ILE A 117 -45.34 40.02 -8.58
C ILE A 117 -46.71 39.41 -8.30
N VAL A 118 -46.95 39.00 -7.05
CA VAL A 118 -48.30 38.98 -6.50
C VAL A 118 -48.50 40.42 -6.04
N GLY A 119 -49.16 41.21 -6.90
CA GLY A 119 -49.78 42.44 -6.46
C GLY A 119 -50.81 42.06 -5.40
N VAL A 120 -50.44 42.22 -4.13
CA VAL A 120 -51.41 42.25 -3.04
C VAL A 120 -52.08 43.62 -3.13
N PRO A 121 -53.41 43.70 -3.37
CA PRO A 121 -54.08 44.99 -3.35
C PRO A 121 -54.02 45.54 -1.92
N SER A 122 -53.44 46.72 -1.75
CA SER A 122 -53.61 47.51 -0.53
C SER A 122 -55.08 47.95 -0.46
N GLY A 123 -55.75 47.57 0.62
CA GLY A 123 -57.05 48.12 1.01
C GLY A 123 -56.95 49.56 1.48
#